data_AF-A0A7Y5RQ56-F1
#
_entry.id   AF-A0A7Y5RQ56-F1
#
_cell.length_a   1.000
_cell.length_b   1.000
_cell.length_c   1.000
_cell.angle_alpha   90.00
_cell.angle_beta   90.00
_cell.angle_gamma   90.00
#
_symmetry.space_group_name_H-M   'P 1'
#
loop_
_entity.id
_entity.type
_entity.pdbx_description
1 polymer ?
#
loop_
_entity_poly.entity_id
_entity_poly.type
_entity_poly.pdbx_seq_one_letter_code
_entity_poly.pdbx_strand_id
1 'polypeptide(L)'
;MKTHFMLTTIAVLTLAAFGGALAESAASSDSAGEAAGVVAGGSSRTDRSHEAPSERRATPMAPSASNQTKAAGTSVQPQLLRSSVGDSADAPSGRLLLRIPSATGQGGAGPTIEGNEPPVEPAKPGTDNGEDGPTFFGEPASGTMLFIIDASWSMWKFKDVGSGEDYDGNAIASMSRMDCVRYEMVKLLQQLNETDSFDFVLLAGADKDPPPGISSPSKPVTRLWKSEFVACTDDVRAEAIDFIKTVETWYGTPTHDALRRACTEYGYEIDQLFFLTDGAPFPVEWRDGRIHKDAILADFPGWFAPLEAYGCRLSCFHIGQDAGAGTFMQEFAAANGAKYIKR
;
A
#
# COMPACT_ATOMS: atom_id res chain seq x y z
N MET A 1 -46.52 11.03 12.23
CA MET A 1 -46.06 12.28 11.56
C MET A 1 -45.59 13.27 12.63
N LYS A 2 -44.28 13.30 12.91
CA LYS A 2 -43.58 14.37 13.63
C LYS A 2 -42.12 14.33 13.15
N THR A 3 -41.77 15.32 12.33
CA THR A 3 -40.47 15.55 11.72
C THR A 3 -39.59 16.33 12.70
N HIS A 4 -38.40 15.83 12.99
CA HIS A 4 -37.34 16.60 13.63
C HIS A 4 -36.25 16.88 12.59
N PHE A 5 -36.18 18.13 12.14
CA PHE A 5 -35.08 18.70 11.38
C PHE A 5 -34.04 19.20 12.40
N MET A 6 -32.81 18.70 12.35
CA MET A 6 -31.66 19.34 12.97
C MET A 6 -30.81 19.96 11.87
N LEU A 7 -30.77 21.30 11.87
CA LEU A 7 -29.85 22.12 11.10
C LEU A 7 -28.57 22.26 11.92
N THR A 8 -27.43 21.79 11.40
CA THR A 8 -26.11 22.09 11.98
C THR A 8 -25.48 23.21 11.16
N THR A 9 -25.35 24.37 11.79
CA THR A 9 -24.67 25.57 11.29
C THR A 9 -23.15 25.34 11.31
N ILE A 10 -22.47 25.40 10.15
CA ILE A 10 -21.01 25.53 10.08
C ILE A 10 -20.69 26.98 9.73
N ALA A 11 -19.98 27.66 10.63
CA ALA A 11 -19.48 29.01 10.44
C ALA A 11 -18.19 28.97 9.61
N VAL A 12 -18.22 29.65 8.47
CA VAL A 12 -17.05 29.97 7.64
C VAL A 12 -16.31 31.13 8.29
N LEU A 13 -15.04 30.95 8.63
CA LEU A 13 -14.16 32.04 9.05
C LEU A 13 -13.10 32.28 7.97
N THR A 14 -13.33 33.31 7.17
CA THR A 14 -12.38 33.90 6.23
C THR A 14 -11.44 34.82 7.02
N LEU A 15 -10.12 34.59 6.94
CA LEU A 15 -9.13 35.59 7.34
C LEU A 15 -8.23 35.91 6.15
N ALA A 16 -8.40 37.11 5.62
CA ALA A 16 -7.57 37.70 4.59
C ALA A 16 -6.69 38.80 5.17
N ALA A 17 -5.56 39.02 4.48
CA ALA A 17 -4.68 40.17 4.46
C ALA A 17 -3.59 40.28 5.54
N PHE A 18 -2.34 40.16 5.08
CA PHE A 18 -1.39 41.28 5.18
C PHE A 18 -0.45 41.27 3.97
N GLY A 19 -0.37 42.41 3.27
CA GLY A 19 0.52 42.64 2.14
C GLY A 19 1.89 43.19 2.56
N GLY A 20 2.84 43.14 1.63
CA GLY A 20 4.13 43.81 1.73
C GLY A 20 4.92 43.61 0.44
N ALA A 21 5.13 44.68 -0.32
CA ALA A 21 5.74 44.71 -1.64
C ALA A 21 7.29 44.85 -1.59
N LEU A 22 7.92 44.31 -2.64
CA LEU A 22 9.11 44.79 -3.39
C LEU A 22 10.32 45.38 -2.65
N ALA A 23 11.50 44.78 -2.88
CA ALA A 23 12.70 45.51 -3.28
C ALA A 23 13.74 44.57 -3.93
N GLU A 24 14.19 44.96 -5.12
CA GLU A 24 15.37 44.45 -5.84
C GLU A 24 16.66 44.72 -5.08
N SER A 25 17.65 43.83 -5.20
CA SER A 25 19.06 44.22 -5.13
C SER A 25 19.92 43.21 -5.88
N ALA A 26 20.48 43.68 -6.99
CA ALA A 26 21.59 43.07 -7.68
C ALA A 26 22.88 43.22 -6.86
N ALA A 27 23.68 42.15 -6.80
CA ALA A 27 25.10 42.27 -6.53
C ALA A 27 25.85 41.17 -7.29
N SER A 28 26.62 41.63 -8.27
CA SER A 28 27.64 40.88 -8.98
C SER A 28 28.81 40.54 -8.07
N SER A 29 29.46 39.40 -8.33
CA SER A 29 30.91 39.29 -8.13
C SER A 29 31.48 38.29 -9.12
N ASP A 30 32.22 38.84 -10.08
CA ASP A 30 33.28 38.15 -10.80
C ASP A 30 34.39 37.75 -9.82
N SER A 31 34.94 36.54 -9.98
CA SER A 31 36.36 36.37 -10.33
C SER A 31 36.81 34.90 -10.35
N ALA A 32 37.29 34.51 -11.53
CA ALA A 32 38.53 33.78 -11.83
C ALA A 32 38.96 32.54 -11.02
N GLY A 33 39.36 31.49 -11.75
CA GLY A 33 40.23 30.46 -11.18
C GLY A 33 40.37 29.17 -11.97
N GLU A 34 40.90 29.27 -13.18
CA GLU A 34 41.40 28.15 -13.99
C GLU A 34 42.57 27.42 -13.28
N ALA A 35 42.58 26.08 -13.24
CA ALA A 35 43.75 25.23 -13.52
C ALA A 35 43.47 23.76 -13.17
N ALA A 36 43.40 22.93 -14.22
CA ALA A 36 43.61 21.50 -14.15
C ALA A 36 45.11 21.21 -13.95
N GLY A 37 45.43 20.32 -13.01
CA GLY A 37 46.79 19.86 -12.74
C GLY A 37 46.80 18.39 -12.37
N VAL A 38 47.09 17.55 -13.36
CA VAL A 38 47.42 16.12 -13.20
C VAL A 38 48.89 15.99 -12.82
N VAL A 39 49.22 15.39 -11.68
CA VAL A 39 50.52 14.73 -11.44
C VAL A 39 50.35 13.54 -10.50
N ALA A 40 50.92 12.41 -10.92
CA ALA A 40 51.03 11.15 -10.19
C ALA A 40 52.30 11.09 -9.30
N GLY A 41 52.26 10.22 -8.29
CA GLY A 41 53.40 9.81 -7.44
C GLY A 41 52.93 9.68 -5.99
N GLY A 42 53.11 8.60 -5.24
CA GLY A 42 54.11 7.55 -5.26
C GLY A 42 54.65 7.42 -3.82
N SER A 43 54.82 6.18 -3.31
CA SER A 43 55.41 5.82 -2.00
C SER A 43 54.57 6.20 -0.75
N SER A 44 54.53 5.46 0.37
CA SER A 44 55.26 4.27 0.83
C SER A 44 54.64 3.79 2.15
N ARG A 45 54.39 2.49 2.25
CA ARG A 45 54.91 1.57 3.29
C ARG A 45 55.09 2.12 4.73
N THR A 46 54.18 1.74 5.64
CA THR A 46 54.45 1.32 7.04
C THR A 46 53.30 0.35 7.40
N ASP A 47 53.50 -0.97 7.49
CA ASP A 47 54.07 -1.72 8.62
C ASP A 47 53.63 -1.21 10.00
N ARG A 48 52.59 -1.84 10.57
CA ARG A 48 52.46 -2.06 12.01
C ARG A 48 51.46 -3.19 12.32
N SER A 49 52.06 -4.34 12.56
CA SER A 49 51.92 -5.17 13.77
C SER A 49 50.53 -5.42 14.33
N HIS A 50 50.16 -6.70 14.25
CA HIS A 50 49.41 -7.47 15.24
C HIS A 50 49.50 -6.95 16.69
N GLU A 51 48.34 -6.80 17.31
CA GLU A 51 48.14 -7.21 18.70
C GLU A 51 46.67 -7.65 18.89
N ALA A 52 46.51 -8.87 19.36
CA ALA A 52 45.29 -9.44 19.93
C ALA A 52 45.66 -10.00 21.31
N PRO A 53 44.72 -10.56 22.08
CA PRO A 53 43.60 -9.92 22.75
C PRO A 53 43.82 -10.02 24.27
N SER A 54 43.40 -9.00 25.05
CA SER A 54 43.49 -9.09 26.51
C SER A 54 42.22 -9.69 27.12
N GLU A 55 42.46 -10.70 27.94
CA GLU A 55 41.54 -11.56 28.65
C GLU A 55 40.76 -10.87 29.79
N ARG A 56 39.58 -11.43 30.07
CA ARG A 56 38.95 -11.64 31.38
C ARG A 56 38.68 -10.40 32.26
N ARG A 57 37.40 -10.16 32.51
CA ARG A 57 36.88 -10.24 33.89
C ARG A 57 35.39 -10.59 33.93
N ALA A 58 35.12 -11.84 34.31
CA ALA A 58 33.85 -12.25 34.88
C ALA A 58 33.80 -11.80 36.34
N THR A 59 32.67 -11.25 36.76
CA THR A 59 32.28 -11.17 38.18
C THR A 59 30.84 -11.66 38.32
N PRO A 60 30.51 -12.38 39.40
CA PRO A 60 29.33 -13.23 39.47
C PRO A 60 28.11 -12.56 40.11
N MET A 61 26.97 -13.17 39.81
CA MET A 61 25.68 -13.24 40.50
C MET A 61 25.48 -12.49 41.83
N ALA A 62 24.33 -11.84 41.93
CA ALA A 62 23.47 -11.91 43.12
C ALA A 62 21.99 -12.02 42.70
N PRO A 63 21.25 -13.05 43.15
CA PRO A 63 19.80 -13.10 43.03
C PRO A 63 19.16 -12.42 44.24
N SER A 64 18.13 -11.60 44.04
CA SER A 64 17.25 -11.18 45.12
C SER A 64 15.82 -11.60 44.79
N ALA A 65 15.40 -12.64 45.51
CA ALA A 65 14.03 -13.11 45.60
C ALA A 65 13.22 -12.29 46.62
N SER A 66 11.91 -12.57 46.67
CA SER A 66 10.84 -12.07 47.57
C SER A 66 9.97 -10.98 46.92
N ASN A 67 8.63 -11.06 46.89
CA ASN A 67 7.69 -11.87 47.64
C ASN A 67 6.41 -12.18 46.85
N GLN A 68 5.90 -13.39 47.09
CA GLN A 68 4.50 -13.75 46.92
C GLN A 68 3.63 -12.91 47.86
N THR A 69 2.48 -12.44 47.36
CA THR A 69 1.26 -12.45 48.19
C THR A 69 0.07 -12.85 47.34
N LYS A 70 -0.70 -13.74 47.93
CA LYS A 70 -1.79 -14.57 47.43
C LYS A 70 -3.07 -14.04 48.08
N ALA A 71 -4.09 -13.74 47.30
CA ALA A 71 -5.50 -13.66 47.70
C ALA A 71 -6.31 -13.92 46.41
N ALA A 72 -7.01 -15.04 46.18
CA ALA A 72 -8.03 -15.76 46.95
C ALA A 72 -9.33 -14.96 47.13
N GLY A 73 -10.36 -15.38 46.37
CA GLY A 73 -11.77 -15.04 46.54
C GLY A 73 -12.39 -14.52 45.23
N THR A 74 -13.56 -14.93 44.73
CA THR A 74 -14.55 -15.92 45.18
C THR A 74 -15.42 -16.23 43.95
N SER A 75 -15.71 -17.52 43.79
CA SER A 75 -16.70 -18.09 42.87
C SER A 75 -18.12 -17.60 43.17
N VAL A 76 -18.87 -17.17 42.15
CA VAL A 76 -20.34 -17.32 42.09
C VAL A 76 -20.77 -17.45 40.61
N GLN A 77 -21.17 -18.66 40.20
CA GLN A 77 -22.11 -18.85 39.09
C GLN A 77 -23.54 -18.61 39.58
N PRO A 78 -24.45 -18.28 38.65
CA PRO A 78 -25.76 -18.93 38.68
C PRO A 78 -26.05 -19.62 37.34
N GLN A 79 -26.23 -20.95 37.42
CA GLN A 79 -27.10 -21.68 36.50
C GLN A 79 -28.56 -21.33 36.79
N LEU A 80 -29.40 -21.34 35.74
CA LEU A 80 -30.77 -21.87 35.62
C LEU A 80 -31.40 -21.21 34.36
N LEU A 81 -32.29 -21.78 33.54
CA LEU A 81 -32.68 -23.13 33.13
C LEU A 81 -33.91 -22.90 32.19
N ARG A 82 -34.00 -23.63 31.06
CA ARG A 82 -35.21 -23.91 30.22
C ARG A 82 -35.76 -22.72 29.40
N SER A 83 -36.24 -22.89 28.17
CA SER A 83 -37.09 -23.93 27.52
C SER A 83 -36.89 -23.86 25.98
N SER A 84 -36.66 -24.93 25.20
CA SER A 84 -37.52 -26.04 24.70
C SER A 84 -38.69 -25.67 23.76
N VAL A 85 -38.63 -26.24 22.52
CA VAL A 85 -39.71 -26.51 21.53
C VAL A 85 -40.22 -25.29 20.72
N GLY A 86 -40.38 -25.30 19.39
CA GLY A 86 -40.28 -26.32 18.35
C GLY A 86 -40.63 -25.75 16.94
N ASP A 87 -40.58 -26.64 15.95
CA ASP A 87 -41.24 -26.68 14.62
C ASP A 87 -40.94 -25.56 13.58
N SER A 88 -40.31 -25.85 12.43
CA SER A 88 -40.78 -26.61 11.25
C SER A 88 -41.69 -25.80 10.31
N ALA A 89 -41.12 -25.31 9.20
CA ALA A 89 -41.78 -25.04 7.91
C ALA A 89 -40.66 -24.69 6.89
N ASP A 90 -40.21 -25.62 6.06
CA ASP A 90 -40.76 -25.98 4.74
C ASP A 90 -40.37 -24.98 3.62
N ALA A 91 -39.77 -25.52 2.56
CA ALA A 91 -39.08 -24.82 1.47
C ALA A 91 -40.08 -24.34 0.36
N PRO A 92 -39.66 -23.66 -0.74
CA PRO A 92 -38.90 -24.32 -1.82
C PRO A 92 -37.91 -23.45 -2.65
N SER A 93 -36.84 -24.12 -3.10
CA SER A 93 -36.33 -24.25 -4.49
C SER A 93 -36.49 -23.11 -5.51
N GLY A 94 -35.39 -22.81 -6.23
CA GLY A 94 -35.47 -22.62 -7.69
C GLY A 94 -34.49 -21.64 -8.32
N ARG A 95 -33.53 -22.17 -9.10
CA ARG A 95 -32.63 -21.43 -10.00
C ARG A 95 -33.40 -20.89 -11.23
N LEU A 96 -33.08 -19.67 -11.66
CA LEU A 96 -33.44 -19.14 -12.98
C LEU A 96 -32.19 -19.06 -13.85
N LEU A 97 -32.05 -20.01 -14.78
CA LEU A 97 -31.11 -19.98 -15.90
C LEU A 97 -31.86 -19.45 -17.12
N LEU A 98 -31.55 -18.23 -17.56
CA LEU A 98 -32.10 -17.64 -18.76
C LEU A 98 -31.32 -18.18 -19.98
N ARG A 99 -31.97 -19.03 -20.79
CA ARG A 99 -31.42 -19.56 -22.05
C ARG A 99 -32.10 -18.82 -23.20
N ILE A 100 -31.35 -17.98 -23.92
CA ILE A 100 -31.80 -17.33 -25.14
C ILE A 100 -31.55 -18.28 -26.33
N PRO A 101 -32.56 -18.65 -27.14
CA PRO A 101 -32.35 -19.50 -28.31
C PRO A 101 -31.79 -18.72 -29.51
N SER A 102 -30.75 -19.29 -30.14
CA SER A 102 -30.25 -18.89 -31.46
C SER A 102 -31.26 -19.20 -32.57
N ALA A 103 -31.46 -18.23 -33.47
CA ALA A 103 -32.21 -18.43 -34.71
C ALA A 103 -31.28 -18.95 -35.81
N THR A 104 -31.64 -20.11 -36.37
CA THR A 104 -31.06 -20.71 -37.57
C THR A 104 -31.65 -20.06 -38.82
N GLY A 105 -30.80 -19.61 -39.75
CA GLY A 105 -31.19 -19.21 -41.10
C GLY A 105 -30.40 -20.03 -42.12
N GLN A 106 -31.12 -20.70 -43.03
CA GLN A 106 -30.66 -21.71 -43.96
C GLN A 106 -30.85 -21.22 -45.41
N GLY A 107 -29.91 -21.56 -46.31
CA GLY A 107 -30.03 -21.41 -47.78
C GLY A 107 -28.97 -20.48 -48.37
N GLY A 108 -28.30 -20.74 -49.49
CA GLY A 108 -28.39 -21.79 -50.51
C GLY A 108 -27.19 -21.65 -51.45
N ALA A 109 -26.98 -22.63 -52.34
CA ALA A 109 -25.81 -22.76 -53.19
C ALA A 109 -25.91 -22.04 -54.56
N GLY A 110 -24.84 -21.33 -54.94
CA GLY A 110 -24.32 -21.05 -56.31
C GLY A 110 -25.05 -20.03 -57.21
N PRO A 111 -24.39 -19.42 -58.25
CA PRO A 111 -23.06 -19.69 -58.81
C PRO A 111 -22.11 -18.47 -58.95
N THR A 112 -20.87 -18.75 -59.37
CA THR A 112 -19.70 -17.88 -59.60
C THR A 112 -19.90 -16.79 -60.67
N ILE A 113 -19.45 -15.56 -60.40
CA ILE A 113 -19.11 -14.54 -61.41
C ILE A 113 -17.83 -13.80 -60.98
N GLU A 114 -16.84 -13.79 -61.87
CA GLU A 114 -15.60 -13.02 -61.81
C GLU A 114 -15.85 -11.51 -61.92
N GLY A 115 -15.04 -10.70 -61.22
CA GLY A 115 -14.74 -9.34 -61.64
C GLY A 115 -15.00 -8.24 -60.60
N ASN A 116 -13.94 -7.47 -60.35
CA ASN A 116 -13.84 -6.23 -59.56
C ASN A 116 -13.73 -6.37 -58.04
N GLU A 117 -12.49 -6.56 -57.59
CA GLU A 117 -12.05 -6.21 -56.24
C GLU A 117 -12.10 -4.67 -56.10
N PRO A 118 -12.96 -4.09 -55.23
CA PRO A 118 -12.83 -2.68 -54.87
C PRO A 118 -11.52 -2.48 -54.09
N PRO A 119 -10.87 -1.30 -54.17
CA PRO A 119 -9.59 -1.07 -53.53
C PRO A 119 -9.70 -1.39 -52.04
N VAL A 120 -8.86 -2.33 -51.58
CA VAL A 120 -8.69 -2.64 -50.16
C VAL A 120 -8.18 -1.36 -49.50
N GLU A 121 -9.11 -0.61 -48.91
CA GLU A 121 -8.80 0.42 -47.94
C GLU A 121 -7.95 -0.26 -46.86
N PRO A 122 -6.74 0.22 -46.55
CA PRO A 122 -5.94 -0.39 -45.51
C PRO A 122 -6.79 -0.38 -44.25
N ALA A 123 -7.02 -1.57 -43.68
CA ALA A 123 -7.69 -1.69 -42.40
C ALA A 123 -7.06 -0.66 -41.47
N LYS A 124 -7.87 0.30 -40.97
CA LYS A 124 -7.47 1.12 -39.85
C LYS A 124 -6.85 0.16 -38.83
N PRO A 125 -5.65 0.43 -38.28
CA PRO A 125 -5.17 -0.36 -37.16
C PRO A 125 -6.31 -0.35 -36.15
N GLY A 126 -6.87 -1.52 -35.90
CA GLY A 126 -7.90 -1.68 -34.89
C GLY A 126 -7.26 -1.15 -33.62
N THR A 127 -7.77 -0.04 -33.11
CA THR A 127 -7.66 0.26 -31.69
C THR A 127 -8.41 -0.86 -31.00
N ASP A 128 -7.70 -1.95 -30.75
CA ASP A 128 -8.07 -2.97 -29.78
C ASP A 128 -7.92 -2.32 -28.40
N ASN A 129 -8.75 -1.31 -28.14
CA ASN A 129 -9.00 -0.77 -26.83
C ASN A 129 -9.99 -1.75 -26.20
N GLY A 130 -9.50 -2.94 -25.83
CA GLY A 130 -10.21 -3.77 -24.88
C GLY A 130 -10.50 -2.92 -23.66
N GLU A 131 -11.79 -2.67 -23.41
CA GLU A 131 -12.34 -1.98 -22.24
C GLU A 131 -12.09 -2.79 -20.96
N ASP A 132 -10.84 -3.18 -20.70
CA ASP A 132 -10.45 -3.58 -19.38
C ASP A 132 -10.39 -2.29 -18.57
N GLY A 133 -11.37 -2.10 -17.68
CA GLY A 133 -11.45 -0.95 -16.78
C GLY A 133 -10.17 -0.76 -15.96
N PRO A 134 -10.09 0.27 -15.11
CA PRO A 134 -8.83 0.61 -14.46
C PRO A 134 -8.28 -0.58 -13.64
N THR A 135 -6.98 -0.84 -13.74
CA THR A 135 -6.36 -1.96 -13.02
C THR A 135 -5.11 -1.56 -12.23
N PHE A 136 -4.90 -2.24 -11.10
CA PHE A 136 -3.68 -2.17 -10.30
C PHE A 136 -3.04 -3.55 -10.23
N PHE A 137 -1.89 -3.71 -10.87
CA PHE A 137 -1.21 -4.99 -11.09
C PHE A 137 -2.13 -6.05 -11.74
N GLY A 138 -3.02 -5.61 -12.61
CA GLY A 138 -4.02 -6.46 -13.28
C GLY A 138 -5.26 -6.78 -12.44
N GLU A 139 -5.38 -6.28 -11.21
CA GLU A 139 -6.62 -6.34 -10.45
C GLU A 139 -7.53 -5.17 -10.80
N PRO A 140 -8.84 -5.38 -11.02
CA PRO A 140 -9.79 -4.29 -11.21
C PRO A 140 -9.75 -3.31 -10.03
N ALA A 141 -9.61 -2.02 -10.31
CA ALA A 141 -9.45 -0.95 -9.34
C ALA A 141 -10.38 0.22 -9.68
N SER A 142 -11.56 0.23 -9.08
CA SER A 142 -12.58 1.28 -9.24
C SER A 142 -13.42 1.42 -7.97
N GLY A 143 -14.18 2.52 -7.88
CA GLY A 143 -14.97 2.87 -6.71
C GLY A 143 -14.15 3.60 -5.65
N THR A 144 -14.45 3.39 -4.37
CA THR A 144 -13.68 3.94 -3.25
C THR A 144 -12.55 3.00 -2.85
N MET A 145 -11.31 3.45 -3.04
CA MET A 145 -10.12 2.62 -2.91
C MET A 145 -9.14 3.16 -1.86
N LEU A 146 -8.62 2.30 -1.00
CA LEU A 146 -7.54 2.66 -0.08
C LEU A 146 -6.29 1.85 -0.40
N PHE A 147 -5.19 2.55 -0.65
CA PHE A 147 -3.90 1.94 -0.96
C PHE A 147 -2.96 2.03 0.24
N ILE A 148 -2.62 0.89 0.81
CA ILE A 148 -1.57 0.76 1.82
C ILE A 148 -0.28 0.37 1.12
N ILE A 149 0.63 1.34 0.95
CA ILE A 149 1.84 1.19 0.14
C ILE A 149 3.05 1.13 1.06
N ASP A 150 3.83 0.07 0.92
CA ASP A 150 5.14 0.01 1.56
C ASP A 150 6.09 1.07 0.98
N ALA A 151 6.53 1.98 1.86
CA ALA A 151 7.51 3.02 1.55
C ALA A 151 8.76 2.83 2.42
N SER A 152 9.05 1.58 2.80
CA SER A 152 10.26 1.26 3.54
C SER A 152 11.50 1.28 2.62
N TRP A 153 12.66 1.43 3.21
CA TRP A 153 13.93 1.58 2.50
C TRP A 153 14.27 0.39 1.58
N SER A 154 13.81 -0.82 1.92
CA SER A 154 13.96 -2.02 1.07
C SER A 154 13.34 -1.83 -0.32
N MET A 155 12.21 -1.11 -0.39
CA MET A 155 11.50 -0.87 -1.63
C MET A 155 12.36 -0.11 -2.67
N TRP A 156 13.18 0.82 -2.23
CA TRP A 156 14.11 1.54 -3.11
C TRP A 156 15.44 0.81 -3.30
N LYS A 157 15.97 0.22 -2.22
CA LYS A 157 17.31 -0.38 -2.21
C LYS A 157 17.42 -1.60 -3.11
N PHE A 158 16.41 -2.47 -3.10
CA PHE A 158 16.45 -3.72 -3.84
C PHE A 158 15.97 -3.51 -5.27
N LYS A 159 16.83 -3.88 -6.22
CA LYS A 159 16.58 -3.76 -7.67
C LYS A 159 16.43 -5.11 -8.34
N ASP A 160 15.51 -5.91 -7.80
CA ASP A 160 15.30 -7.32 -8.13
C ASP A 160 13.99 -7.59 -8.87
N VAL A 161 13.28 -6.55 -9.33
CA VAL A 161 12.08 -6.67 -10.17
C VAL A 161 12.44 -7.01 -11.63
N GLY A 162 13.66 -6.68 -12.06
CA GLY A 162 14.14 -6.88 -13.43
C GLY A 162 14.21 -5.57 -14.21
N SER A 163 14.18 -5.67 -15.53
CA SER A 163 14.14 -4.52 -16.44
C SER A 163 12.70 -4.16 -16.79
N GLY A 164 12.44 -2.87 -17.02
CA GLY A 164 11.14 -2.38 -17.47
C GLY A 164 11.20 -0.94 -17.91
N GLU A 165 10.08 -0.23 -17.76
CA GLU A 165 9.90 1.16 -18.16
C GLU A 165 9.47 1.97 -16.93
N ASP A 166 10.00 3.18 -16.78
CA ASP A 166 9.50 4.11 -15.77
C ASP A 166 8.20 4.78 -16.22
N TYR A 167 7.61 5.56 -15.33
CA TYR A 167 6.35 6.26 -15.59
C TYR A 167 6.45 7.38 -16.65
N ASP A 168 7.67 7.77 -17.06
CA ASP A 168 7.92 8.76 -18.12
C ASP A 168 8.26 8.09 -19.47
N GLY A 169 8.28 6.76 -19.50
CA GLY A 169 8.53 5.97 -20.70
C GLY A 169 10.00 5.57 -20.93
N ASN A 170 10.88 5.80 -19.95
CA ASN A 170 12.29 5.48 -20.08
C ASN A 170 12.57 4.05 -19.68
N ALA A 171 13.39 3.36 -20.49
CA ALA A 171 13.84 2.01 -20.15
C ALA A 171 14.75 2.03 -18.90
N ILE A 172 14.40 1.23 -17.89
CA ILE A 172 15.21 0.97 -16.71
C ILE A 172 15.73 -0.46 -16.78
N ALA A 173 17.05 -0.62 -16.79
CA ALA A 173 17.70 -1.94 -16.85
C ALA A 173 17.55 -2.75 -15.55
N SER A 174 17.40 -2.07 -14.41
CA SER A 174 17.28 -2.68 -13.08
C SER A 174 16.37 -1.81 -12.21
N MET A 175 15.08 -2.12 -12.24
CA MET A 175 14.04 -1.40 -11.51
C MET A 175 14.10 -1.74 -10.03
N SER A 176 14.02 -0.71 -9.18
CA SER A 176 13.69 -0.93 -7.78
C SER A 176 12.23 -1.38 -7.64
N ARG A 177 11.91 -1.97 -6.50
CA ARG A 177 10.53 -2.35 -6.18
C ARG A 177 9.62 -1.11 -6.15
N MET A 178 10.13 0.01 -5.63
CA MET A 178 9.42 1.30 -5.64
C MET A 178 9.22 1.85 -7.05
N ASP A 179 10.18 1.70 -7.97
CA ASP A 179 10.00 2.11 -9.38
C ASP A 179 8.83 1.36 -10.03
N CYS A 180 8.70 0.06 -9.74
CA CYS A 180 7.57 -0.75 -10.21
C CYS A 180 6.24 -0.28 -9.63
N VAL A 181 6.18 0.04 -8.33
CA VAL A 181 4.97 0.59 -7.68
C VAL A 181 4.59 1.93 -8.29
N ARG A 182 5.56 2.84 -8.48
CA ARG A 182 5.30 4.16 -9.07
C ARG A 182 4.76 4.03 -10.49
N TYR A 183 5.37 3.18 -11.31
CA TYR A 183 4.89 2.92 -12.67
C TYR A 183 3.43 2.44 -12.67
N GLU A 184 3.13 1.40 -11.88
CA GLU A 184 1.78 0.81 -11.88
C GLU A 184 0.73 1.76 -11.29
N MET A 185 1.10 2.53 -10.26
CA MET A 185 0.20 3.49 -9.65
C MET A 185 -0.08 4.68 -10.56
N VAL A 186 0.93 5.23 -11.25
CA VAL A 186 0.72 6.31 -12.22
C VAL A 186 -0.16 5.83 -13.37
N LYS A 187 0.08 4.62 -13.86
CA LYS A 187 -0.77 4.00 -14.88
C LYS A 187 -2.22 3.84 -14.42
N LEU A 188 -2.45 3.39 -13.18
CA LEU A 188 -3.79 3.31 -12.61
C LEU A 188 -4.44 4.69 -12.53
N LEU A 189 -3.76 5.67 -11.93
CA LEU A 189 -4.29 7.02 -11.73
C LEU A 189 -4.71 7.68 -13.04
N GLN A 190 -3.99 7.41 -14.14
CA GLN A 190 -4.34 7.88 -15.48
C GLN A 190 -5.64 7.28 -16.04
N GLN A 191 -6.11 6.14 -15.50
CA GLN A 191 -7.31 5.43 -15.92
C GLN A 191 -8.53 5.75 -15.04
N LEU A 192 -8.32 6.24 -13.82
CA LEU A 192 -9.39 6.61 -12.89
C LEU A 192 -10.16 7.84 -13.36
N ASN A 193 -11.45 7.90 -12.99
CA ASN A 193 -12.36 8.99 -13.32
C ASN A 193 -13.02 9.58 -12.06
N GLU A 194 -13.84 10.63 -12.22
CA GLU A 194 -14.43 11.37 -11.09
C GLU A 194 -15.39 10.55 -10.20
N THR A 195 -15.85 9.38 -10.67
CA THR A 195 -16.66 8.46 -9.86
C THR A 195 -15.81 7.58 -8.94
N ASP A 196 -14.51 7.50 -9.20
CA ASP A 196 -13.55 6.81 -8.35
C ASP A 196 -13.03 7.76 -7.28
N SER A 197 -12.87 7.27 -6.06
CA SER A 197 -12.26 8.02 -4.96
C SER A 197 -11.17 7.22 -4.29
N PHE A 198 -10.13 7.88 -3.80
CA PHE A 198 -8.98 7.16 -3.24
C PHE A 198 -8.18 7.98 -2.21
N ASP A 199 -7.34 7.27 -1.46
CA ASP A 199 -6.26 7.85 -0.66
C ASP A 199 -5.10 6.85 -0.49
N PHE A 200 -3.97 7.34 0.03
CA PHE A 200 -2.75 6.57 0.27
C PHE A 200 -2.37 6.55 1.76
N VAL A 201 -2.10 5.35 2.27
CA VAL A 201 -1.45 5.12 3.56
C VAL A 201 -0.07 4.55 3.28
N LEU A 202 0.99 5.28 3.62
CA LEU A 202 2.36 4.82 3.42
C LEU A 202 2.91 4.15 4.68
N LEU A 203 3.50 2.96 4.51
CA LEU A 203 4.36 2.31 5.50
C LEU A 203 5.73 2.98 5.47
N ALA A 204 5.82 4.13 6.11
CA ALA A 204 7.09 4.81 6.34
C ALA A 204 7.35 4.79 7.85
N GLY A 205 8.53 4.39 8.30
CA GLY A 205 8.87 4.62 9.71
C GLY A 205 9.25 6.07 9.97
N ALA A 206 9.91 6.34 11.09
CA ALA A 206 10.06 7.72 11.57
C ALA A 206 11.26 8.46 10.98
N ASP A 207 12.34 7.74 10.68
CA ASP A 207 13.64 8.33 10.35
C ASP A 207 14.08 7.90 8.94
N LYS A 208 14.45 8.88 8.10
CA LYS A 208 15.04 8.65 6.78
C LYS A 208 16.50 8.19 6.87
N ASP A 209 17.21 8.69 7.88
CA ASP A 209 18.62 8.40 8.17
C ASP A 209 18.81 8.22 9.68
N PRO A 210 18.65 7.00 10.24
CA PRO A 210 18.88 6.79 11.66
C PRO A 210 20.36 7.05 12.00
N PRO A 211 20.67 7.73 13.12
CA PRO A 211 22.05 7.94 13.55
C PRO A 211 22.81 6.61 13.68
N PRO A 212 24.13 6.60 13.40
CA PRO A 212 24.95 5.41 13.58
C PRO A 212 24.79 4.82 14.99
N GLY A 213 24.46 3.52 15.07
CA GLY A 213 24.28 2.82 16.34
C GLY A 213 22.87 2.87 16.94
N ILE A 214 21.91 3.57 16.30
CA ILE A 214 20.50 3.49 16.65
C ILE A 214 19.82 2.52 15.68
N SER A 215 19.60 1.29 16.13
CA SER A 215 18.90 0.25 15.36
C SER A 215 17.38 0.36 15.43
N SER A 216 16.85 1.23 16.30
CA SER A 216 15.41 1.39 16.51
C SER A 216 15.04 2.85 16.29
N PRO A 217 14.41 3.21 15.16
CA PRO A 217 13.98 4.57 14.92
C PRO A 217 12.96 5.03 15.98
N SER A 218 12.75 6.34 16.03
CA SER A 218 11.63 6.94 16.75
C SER A 218 10.27 6.34 16.30
N LYS A 219 9.18 6.60 17.05
CA LYS A 219 7.87 5.95 16.81
C LYS A 219 7.48 5.99 15.32
N PRO A 220 7.38 4.86 14.61
CA PRO A 220 7.12 4.83 13.19
C PRO A 220 5.75 5.43 12.99
N VAL A 221 5.67 6.31 12.01
CA VAL A 221 4.48 7.11 11.75
C VAL A 221 4.00 6.73 10.37
N THR A 222 2.85 6.07 10.31
CA THR A 222 2.20 5.90 9.01
C THR A 222 1.88 7.26 8.44
N ARG A 223 2.27 7.47 7.18
CA ARG A 223 2.10 8.75 6.49
C ARG A 223 0.87 8.67 5.62
N LEU A 224 0.16 9.79 5.54
CA LEU A 224 -1.07 9.91 4.78
C LEU A 224 -0.86 10.95 3.69
N TRP A 225 -1.56 10.80 2.57
CA TRP A 225 -1.60 11.85 1.55
C TRP A 225 -2.67 12.90 1.87
N LYS A 226 -3.96 12.53 1.86
CA LYS A 226 -5.07 13.45 2.20
C LYS A 226 -5.73 13.16 3.55
N SER A 227 -5.64 11.94 4.06
CA SER A 227 -6.35 11.43 5.25
C SER A 227 -7.86 11.33 5.09
N GLU A 228 -8.35 11.39 3.85
CA GLU A 228 -9.75 11.28 3.47
C GLU A 228 -9.85 10.86 2.00
N PHE A 229 -10.97 10.22 1.61
CA PHE A 229 -11.20 9.87 0.22
C PHE A 229 -11.48 11.11 -0.62
N VAL A 230 -10.70 11.28 -1.67
CA VAL A 230 -10.87 12.36 -2.64
C VAL A 230 -11.27 11.78 -3.99
N ALA A 231 -12.27 12.40 -4.64
CA ALA A 231 -12.68 12.02 -5.99
C ALA A 231 -11.56 12.30 -7.00
N CYS A 232 -11.37 11.42 -7.98
CA CYS A 232 -10.31 11.54 -9.00
C CYS A 232 -10.65 12.56 -10.10
N THR A 233 -10.79 13.83 -9.72
CA THR A 233 -10.82 14.96 -10.67
C THR A 233 -9.46 15.13 -11.33
N ASP A 234 -9.39 15.87 -12.45
CA ASP A 234 -8.13 16.07 -13.16
C ASP A 234 -7.04 16.72 -12.28
N ASP A 235 -7.41 17.69 -11.44
CA ASP A 235 -6.49 18.35 -10.50
C ASP A 235 -6.01 17.38 -9.41
N VAL A 236 -6.92 16.59 -8.82
CA VAL A 236 -6.58 15.59 -7.80
C VAL A 236 -5.71 14.49 -8.39
N ARG A 237 -5.98 14.07 -9.64
CA ARG A 237 -5.18 13.08 -10.37
C ARG A 237 -3.76 13.60 -10.61
N ALA A 238 -3.61 14.84 -11.08
CA ALA A 238 -2.30 15.45 -11.29
C ALA A 238 -1.51 15.55 -9.97
N GLU A 239 -2.16 15.95 -8.88
CA GLU A 239 -1.56 16.01 -7.55
C GLU A 239 -1.15 14.62 -7.04
N ALA A 240 -2.02 13.61 -7.19
CA ALA A 240 -1.73 12.23 -6.80
C ALA A 240 -0.53 11.67 -7.56
N ILE A 241 -0.45 11.92 -8.87
CA ILE A 241 0.67 11.49 -9.70
C ILE A 241 1.96 12.15 -9.22
N ASP A 242 1.97 13.45 -8.96
CA ASP A 242 3.15 14.16 -8.45
C ASP A 242 3.59 13.62 -7.08
N PHE A 243 2.62 13.38 -6.18
CA PHE A 243 2.87 12.74 -4.89
C PHE A 243 3.53 11.37 -5.06
N ILE A 244 2.97 10.48 -5.88
CA ILE A 244 3.50 9.12 -6.11
C ILE A 244 4.91 9.15 -6.70
N LYS A 245 5.16 10.03 -7.69
CA LYS A 245 6.49 10.19 -8.29
C LYS A 245 7.54 10.61 -7.25
N THR A 246 7.13 11.38 -6.25
CA THR A 246 8.02 11.96 -5.23
C THR A 246 8.03 11.20 -3.89
N VAL A 247 7.27 10.11 -3.74
CA VAL A 247 7.26 9.29 -2.51
C VAL A 247 8.68 8.91 -2.12
N GLU A 248 9.12 9.36 -0.96
CA GLU A 248 10.41 8.99 -0.39
C GLU A 248 10.31 7.64 0.35
N THR A 249 11.42 6.92 0.45
CA THR A 249 11.52 5.67 1.23
C THR A 249 12.22 5.87 2.58
N TRP A 250 11.74 5.18 3.62
CA TRP A 250 12.05 5.45 5.03
C TRP A 250 12.46 4.18 5.76
N TYR A 251 13.13 4.27 6.90
CA TYR A 251 13.41 3.06 7.69
C TYR A 251 12.17 2.56 8.39
N GLY A 252 11.94 1.24 8.37
CA GLY A 252 10.88 0.57 9.11
C GLY A 252 9.57 0.41 8.33
N THR A 253 8.82 -0.63 8.70
CA THR A 253 7.59 -1.05 8.04
C THR A 253 6.49 -1.21 9.10
N PRO A 254 5.79 -0.12 9.51
CA PRO A 254 4.79 -0.15 10.57
C PRO A 254 3.46 -0.76 10.09
N THR A 255 3.51 -2.02 9.66
CA THR A 255 2.37 -2.73 9.05
C THR A 255 1.16 -2.79 9.97
N HIS A 256 1.35 -3.07 11.27
CA HIS A 256 0.25 -3.16 12.24
C HIS A 256 -0.51 -1.82 12.38
N ASP A 257 0.22 -0.72 12.59
CA ASP A 257 -0.38 0.61 12.73
C ASP A 257 -1.09 1.06 11.46
N ALA A 258 -0.55 0.74 10.28
CA ALA A 258 -1.13 1.13 8.99
C ALA A 258 -2.43 0.38 8.71
N LEU A 259 -2.41 -0.94 8.91
CA LEU A 259 -3.58 -1.77 8.73
C LEU A 259 -4.69 -1.42 9.72
N ARG A 260 -4.33 -1.19 11.00
CA ARG A 260 -5.28 -0.70 12.02
C ARG A 260 -5.92 0.60 11.58
N ARG A 261 -5.10 1.61 11.25
CA ARG A 261 -5.58 2.92 10.80
C ARG A 261 -6.49 2.81 9.58
N ALA A 262 -6.08 2.07 8.56
CA ALA A 262 -6.85 1.88 7.34
C ALA A 262 -8.25 1.32 7.63
N CYS A 263 -8.37 0.38 8.56
CA CYS A 263 -9.64 -0.26 8.89
C CYS A 263 -10.47 0.51 9.94
N THR A 264 -9.84 1.30 10.81
CA THR A 264 -10.55 1.94 11.94
C THR A 264 -10.76 3.44 11.79
N GLU A 265 -10.02 4.12 10.91
CA GLU A 265 -10.04 5.58 10.81
C GLU A 265 -10.68 6.10 9.50
N TYR A 266 -10.72 5.32 8.41
CA TYR A 266 -11.28 5.72 7.10
C TYR A 266 -12.78 5.45 6.92
N GLY A 267 -13.44 4.86 7.92
CA GLY A 267 -14.85 4.46 7.82
C GLY A 267 -15.07 3.14 7.07
N TYR A 268 -16.32 2.87 6.69
CA TYR A 268 -16.73 1.58 6.12
C TYR A 268 -17.02 1.62 4.61
N GLU A 269 -16.99 2.81 4.00
CA GLU A 269 -17.34 3.01 2.58
C GLU A 269 -16.14 2.73 1.66
N ILE A 270 -15.37 1.69 1.96
CA ILE A 270 -14.21 1.27 1.16
C ILE A 270 -14.64 0.09 0.31
N ASP A 271 -14.67 0.25 -1.02
CA ASP A 271 -14.95 -0.86 -1.93
C ASP A 271 -13.75 -1.79 -2.03
N GLN A 272 -12.53 -1.22 -2.03
CA GLN A 272 -11.29 -1.99 -2.22
C GLN A 272 -10.16 -1.51 -1.33
N LEU A 273 -9.54 -2.44 -0.61
CA LEU A 273 -8.34 -2.25 0.17
C LEU A 273 -7.17 -2.96 -0.51
N PHE A 274 -6.18 -2.20 -0.97
CA PHE A 274 -4.97 -2.74 -1.59
C PHE A 274 -3.82 -2.65 -0.60
N PHE A 275 -3.26 -3.79 -0.20
CA PHE A 275 -2.11 -3.85 0.69
C PHE A 275 -0.88 -4.36 -0.04
N LEU A 276 0.16 -3.54 -0.12
CA LEU A 276 1.37 -3.81 -0.87
C LEU A 276 2.60 -3.73 0.03
N THR A 277 3.44 -4.76 0.04
CA THR A 277 4.72 -4.76 0.77
C THR A 277 5.77 -5.70 0.16
N ASP A 278 7.04 -5.41 0.41
CA ASP A 278 8.18 -6.24 0.03
C ASP A 278 8.87 -6.95 1.21
N GLY A 279 8.40 -6.68 2.42
CA GLY A 279 9.03 -7.09 3.67
C GLY A 279 8.03 -7.70 4.63
N ALA A 280 8.52 -8.62 5.46
CA ALA A 280 7.76 -9.06 6.62
C ALA A 280 7.57 -7.87 7.58
N PRO A 281 6.50 -7.85 8.38
CA PRO A 281 6.31 -6.84 9.41
C PRO A 281 7.57 -6.76 10.27
N PHE A 282 8.19 -5.58 10.29
CA PHE A 282 9.40 -5.40 11.08
C PHE A 282 9.04 -5.60 12.55
N PRO A 283 9.75 -6.42 13.34
CA PRO A 283 9.50 -6.56 14.76
C PRO A 283 9.92 -5.25 15.42
N VAL A 284 9.00 -4.31 15.49
CA VAL A 284 9.23 -3.08 16.20
C VAL A 284 9.05 -3.41 17.68
N GLU A 285 10.15 -3.33 18.44
CA GLU A 285 10.11 -3.40 19.90
C GLU A 285 9.41 -2.13 20.40
N TRP A 286 8.09 -2.18 20.55
CA TRP A 286 7.37 -1.17 21.33
C TRP A 286 7.46 -1.51 22.80
N ARG A 287 7.31 -0.48 23.63
CA ARG A 287 7.45 -0.46 25.10
C ARG A 287 6.78 -1.62 25.87
N ASP A 288 5.88 -2.37 25.24
CA ASP A 288 5.11 -3.47 25.84
C ASP A 288 5.23 -4.82 25.10
N GLY A 289 6.08 -4.96 24.08
CA GLY A 289 6.30 -6.22 23.36
C GLY A 289 6.65 -6.06 21.88
N ARG A 290 7.26 -7.11 21.31
CA ARG A 290 7.49 -7.22 19.86
C ARG A 290 6.15 -7.45 19.17
N ILE A 291 5.67 -6.49 18.39
CA ILE A 291 4.54 -6.74 17.49
C ILE A 291 5.08 -7.59 16.34
N HIS A 292 4.87 -8.89 16.46
CA HIS A 292 5.26 -9.88 15.47
C HIS A 292 4.14 -10.07 14.45
N LYS A 293 4.42 -10.76 13.35
CA LYS A 293 3.40 -11.12 12.34
C LYS A 293 2.12 -11.69 12.97
N ASP A 294 2.26 -12.42 14.08
CA ASP A 294 1.18 -13.11 14.77
C ASP A 294 0.16 -12.14 15.39
N ALA A 295 0.60 -10.97 15.84
CA ALA A 295 -0.30 -9.94 16.36
C ALA A 295 -1.14 -9.33 15.22
N ILE A 296 -0.54 -9.07 14.06
CA ILE A 296 -1.27 -8.58 12.88
C ILE A 296 -2.28 -9.63 12.43
N LEU A 297 -1.88 -10.90 12.35
CA LEU A 297 -2.77 -12.00 11.96
C LEU A 297 -3.93 -12.22 12.95
N ALA A 298 -3.72 -11.93 14.24
CA ALA A 298 -4.76 -12.05 15.26
C ALA A 298 -5.72 -10.85 15.25
N ASP A 299 -5.20 -9.63 15.12
CA ASP A 299 -5.98 -8.41 15.30
C ASP A 299 -6.72 -7.98 14.01
N PHE A 300 -6.07 -8.12 12.85
CA PHE A 300 -6.58 -7.58 11.59
C PHE A 300 -7.98 -8.09 11.21
N PRO A 301 -8.33 -9.38 11.36
CA PRO A 301 -9.68 -9.85 11.06
C PRO A 301 -10.75 -9.08 11.85
N GLY A 302 -10.47 -8.69 13.10
CA GLY A 302 -11.38 -7.91 13.92
C GLY A 302 -11.57 -6.48 13.42
N TRP A 303 -10.53 -5.87 12.85
CA TRP A 303 -10.61 -4.53 12.26
C TRP A 303 -11.23 -4.53 10.87
N PHE A 304 -10.97 -5.57 10.08
CA PHE A 304 -11.43 -5.68 8.69
C PHE A 304 -12.87 -6.20 8.57
N ALA A 305 -13.35 -7.01 9.52
CA ALA A 305 -14.69 -7.60 9.48
C ALA A 305 -15.83 -6.59 9.22
N PRO A 306 -15.84 -5.36 9.79
CA PRO A 306 -16.82 -4.36 9.41
C PRO A 306 -16.74 -3.98 7.94
N LEU A 307 -15.55 -3.70 7.39
CA LEU A 307 -15.36 -3.32 5.98
C LEU A 307 -15.82 -4.46 5.06
N GLU A 308 -15.44 -5.70 5.38
CA GLU A 308 -15.88 -6.89 4.64
C GLU A 308 -17.41 -7.03 4.65
N ALA A 309 -18.07 -6.77 5.78
CA ALA A 309 -19.53 -6.80 5.87
C ALA A 309 -20.22 -5.73 5.01
N TYR A 310 -19.53 -4.63 4.68
CA TYR A 310 -19.97 -3.60 3.73
C TYR A 310 -19.58 -3.91 2.28
N GLY A 311 -18.93 -5.05 2.01
CA GLY A 311 -18.57 -5.49 0.67
C GLY A 311 -17.14 -5.14 0.25
N CYS A 312 -16.30 -4.63 1.16
CA CYS A 312 -14.91 -4.31 0.87
C CYS A 312 -14.13 -5.56 0.43
N ARG A 313 -13.35 -5.44 -0.64
CA ARG A 313 -12.44 -6.49 -1.11
C ARG A 313 -11.01 -6.18 -0.73
N LEU A 314 -10.28 -7.17 -0.24
CA LEU A 314 -8.86 -7.06 0.09
C LEU A 314 -7.99 -7.77 -0.95
N SER A 315 -6.97 -7.06 -1.44
CA SER A 315 -5.95 -7.57 -2.35
C SER A 315 -4.56 -7.31 -1.78
N CYS A 316 -3.74 -8.36 -1.69
CA CYS A 316 -2.43 -8.36 -1.07
C CYS A 316 -1.33 -8.57 -2.12
N PHE A 317 -0.50 -7.56 -2.36
CA PHE A 317 0.61 -7.60 -3.31
C PHE A 317 1.95 -7.75 -2.58
N HIS A 318 2.65 -8.85 -2.88
CA HIS A 318 4.00 -9.09 -2.41
C HIS A 318 5.01 -8.84 -3.53
N ILE A 319 5.80 -7.78 -3.41
CA ILE A 319 6.84 -7.43 -4.39
C ILE A 319 8.21 -7.98 -3.95
N GLY A 320 8.99 -8.54 -4.86
CA GLY A 320 10.40 -8.90 -4.62
C GLY A 320 10.62 -10.39 -4.37
N GLN A 321 11.55 -10.78 -3.50
CA GLN A 321 11.88 -12.20 -3.29
C GLN A 321 12.00 -12.59 -1.80
N ASP A 322 11.55 -11.74 -0.88
CA ASP A 322 11.66 -12.03 0.55
C ASP A 322 10.71 -13.17 0.95
N ALA A 323 11.27 -14.30 1.37
CA ALA A 323 10.49 -15.49 1.71
C ALA A 323 9.63 -15.28 2.97
N GLY A 324 10.10 -14.46 3.92
CA GLY A 324 9.35 -14.13 5.13
C GLY A 324 8.13 -13.28 4.83
N ALA A 325 8.30 -12.24 4.01
CA ALA A 325 7.25 -11.39 3.49
C ALA A 325 6.22 -12.21 2.71
N GLY A 326 6.69 -13.11 1.83
CA GLY A 326 5.81 -13.99 1.06
C GLY A 326 4.97 -14.91 1.92
N THR A 327 5.58 -15.53 2.93
CA THR A 327 4.87 -16.38 3.88
C THR A 327 3.82 -15.58 4.65
N PHE A 328 4.20 -14.42 5.18
CA PHE A 328 3.27 -13.53 5.88
C PHE A 328 2.11 -13.09 4.99
N MET A 329 2.38 -12.61 3.78
CA MET A 329 1.34 -12.12 2.87
C MET A 329 0.39 -13.22 2.41
N GLN A 330 0.88 -14.46 2.24
CA GLN A 330 0.03 -15.61 1.95
C GLN A 330 -0.86 -15.99 3.14
N GLU A 331 -0.29 -16.07 4.35
CA GLU A 331 -1.05 -16.33 5.58
C GLU A 331 -2.10 -15.24 5.83
N PHE A 332 -1.69 -13.98 5.68
CA PHE A 332 -2.53 -12.80 5.84
C PHE A 332 -3.68 -12.78 4.84
N ALA A 333 -3.40 -13.04 3.56
CA ALA A 333 -4.45 -13.07 2.55
C ALA A 333 -5.44 -14.23 2.80
N ALA A 334 -4.92 -15.42 3.10
CA ALA A 334 -5.74 -16.61 3.36
C ALA A 334 -6.65 -16.44 4.59
N ALA A 335 -6.16 -15.80 5.65
CA ALA A 335 -6.92 -15.57 6.88
C ALA A 335 -8.11 -14.59 6.69
N ASN A 336 -8.09 -13.77 5.63
CA ASN A 336 -9.05 -12.69 5.42
C ASN A 336 -9.83 -12.82 4.10
N GLY A 337 -9.85 -14.02 3.50
CA GLY A 337 -10.54 -14.24 2.22
C GLY A 337 -10.01 -13.40 1.06
N ALA A 338 -8.78 -12.88 1.19
CA ALA A 338 -8.20 -11.92 0.27
C ALA A 338 -7.40 -12.62 -0.84
N LYS A 339 -7.14 -11.87 -1.92
CA LYS A 339 -6.31 -12.34 -3.03
C LYS A 339 -4.83 -12.08 -2.74
N TYR A 340 -3.98 -13.10 -2.86
CA TYR A 340 -2.52 -12.95 -2.82
C TYR A 340 -1.94 -12.87 -4.22
N ILE A 341 -1.11 -11.86 -4.48
CA ILE A 341 -0.51 -11.59 -5.79
C ILE A 341 0.99 -11.39 -5.61
N LYS A 342 1.77 -12.18 -6.34
CA LYS A 342 3.23 -12.08 -6.37
C LYS A 342 3.70 -11.21 -7.52
N ARG A 343 4.60 -10.28 -7.23
CA ARG A 343 5.31 -9.42 -8.17
C ARG A 343 6.80 -9.42 -7.85
#